data_AF-A0AA40NZ78-F1
#
_entry.id   AF-A0AA40NZ78-F1
#
_cell.length_a   1.000
_cell.length_b   1.000
_cell.length_c   1.000
_cell.angle_alpha   90.00
_cell.angle_beta   90.00
_cell.angle_gamma   90.00
#
_symmetry.space_group_name_H-M   'P 1'
#
loop_
_entity.id
_entity.type
_entity.pdbx_description
1 polymer ?
#
loop_
_entity_poly.entity_id
_entity_poly.type
_entity_poly.pdbx_seq_one_letter_code
_entity_poly.pdbx_strand_id
1 'polypeptide(L)' 'MYSLSPAPEPQLFDPLEALRTPYRIDILQPLYFVLPSLKRLFDLAQEDIMALVEQGMQLGLHAPKFPPKTKSHAA' A
#
# COMPACT_ATOMS: atom_id res chain seq x y z
N MET A 1 -6.51 -18.99 3.79
CA MET A 1 -6.13 -17.82 2.96
C MET A 1 -5.69 -16.70 3.90
N TYR A 2 -4.41 -16.33 3.92
CA TYR A 2 -3.87 -15.32 4.86
C TYR A 2 -4.54 -13.95 4.70
N SER A 3 -4.75 -13.50 3.46
CA SER A 3 -5.39 -12.21 3.11
C SER A 3 -6.84 -12.07 3.58
N LEU A 4 -7.52 -13.17 3.87
CA LEU A 4 -8.90 -13.20 4.38
C LEU A 4 -8.95 -13.52 5.87
N SER A 5 -7.78 -13.66 6.52
CA SER A 5 -7.69 -13.84 7.96
C SER A 5 -7.78 -12.49 8.67
N PRO A 6 -7.99 -12.46 10.01
CA PRO A 6 -7.93 -11.22 10.78
C PRO A 6 -6.53 -10.60 10.92
N ALA A 7 -5.48 -11.26 10.44
CA ALA A 7 -4.10 -10.84 10.66
C ALA A 7 -3.70 -9.57 9.88
N PRO A 8 -3.93 -9.47 8.55
CA PRO A 8 -3.69 -8.22 7.83
C PRO A 8 -4.85 -7.24 7.99
N GLU A 9 -4.56 -5.95 7.87
CA GLU A 9 -5.54 -4.87 7.92
C GLU A 9 -6.20 -4.67 6.54
N PRO A 10 -7.52 -4.87 6.41
CA PRO A 10 -8.24 -4.46 5.21
C PRO A 10 -8.52 -2.95 5.27
N GLN A 11 -8.05 -2.21 4.28
CA GLN A 11 -8.31 -0.78 4.12
C GLN A 11 -9.08 -0.53 2.82
N LEU A 12 -10.06 0.38 2.81
CA LEU A 12 -10.71 0.77 1.56
C LEU A 12 -9.70 1.41 0.61
N PHE A 13 -9.81 1.10 -0.68
CA PHE A 13 -8.90 1.63 -1.68
C PHE A 13 -9.05 3.16 -1.83
N ASP A 14 -7.97 3.87 -1.54
CA ASP A 14 -7.75 5.28 -1.88
C ASP A 14 -6.40 5.39 -2.60
N PRO A 15 -6.33 6.04 -3.79
CA PRO A 15 -5.08 6.12 -4.56
C PRO A 15 -3.95 6.84 -3.84
N LEU A 16 -4.26 7.93 -3.12
CA LEU A 16 -3.26 8.73 -2.43
C LEU A 16 -2.70 7.96 -1.23
N GLU A 17 -3.56 7.31 -0.46
CA GLU A 17 -3.14 6.44 0.65
C GLU A 17 -2.28 5.26 0.14
N ALA A 18 -2.66 4.65 -0.99
CA ALA A 18 -1.89 3.56 -1.59
C ALA A 18 -0.50 4.01 -2.05
N LEU A 19 -0.40 5.17 -2.72
CA LEU A 19 0.87 5.74 -3.17
C LEU A 19 1.82 6.08 -2.01
N ARG A 20 1.26 6.41 -0.85
CA ARG A 20 2.03 6.82 0.34
C ARG A 20 2.32 5.67 1.31
N THR A 21 1.79 4.47 1.07
CA THR A 21 1.94 3.32 1.96
C THR A 21 3.19 2.51 1.59
N PRO A 22 4.22 2.45 2.47
CA PRO A 22 5.37 1.60 2.23
C PRO A 22 5.00 0.12 2.21
N TYR A 23 5.68 -0.67 1.38
CA TYR A 23 5.52 -2.13 1.33
C TYR A 23 6.87 -2.85 1.22
N ARG A 24 6.85 -4.17 1.44
CA ARG A 24 8.02 -5.04 1.30
C ARG A 24 7.65 -6.34 0.60
N ILE A 25 8.36 -6.66 -0.49
CA ILE A 25 8.08 -7.84 -1.32
C ILE A 25 8.42 -9.19 -0.65
N ASP A 26 9.25 -9.17 0.38
CA ASP A 26 9.83 -10.35 1.03
C ASP A 26 9.11 -10.75 2.33
N ILE A 27 7.94 -10.16 2.60
CA ILE A 27 7.11 -10.47 3.77
C ILE A 27 5.65 -10.63 3.35
N LEU A 28 4.86 -11.28 4.22
CA LEU A 28 3.40 -11.20 4.12
C LEU A 28 2.96 -9.76 4.36
N GLN A 29 2.08 -9.26 3.49
CA GLN A 29 1.66 -7.86 3.53
C GLN A 29 0.80 -7.64 4.79
N PRO A 30 1.14 -6.65 5.64
CA PRO A 30 0.35 -6.34 6.83
C PRO A 30 -0.96 -5.61 6.50
N LEU A 31 -1.13 -5.15 5.26
CA LEU A 31 -2.27 -4.36 4.81
C LEU A 31 -2.64 -4.73 3.37
N TYR A 32 -3.95 -4.76 3.09
CA TYR A 32 -4.50 -4.90 1.74
C TYR A 32 -5.52 -3.80 1.47
N PHE A 33 -5.42 -3.18 0.29
CA PHE A 33 -6.44 -2.25 -0.18
C PHE A 33 -7.58 -3.00 -0.87
N VAL A 34 -8.81 -2.74 -0.42
CA VAL A 34 -10.04 -3.39 -0.87
C VAL A 34 -10.76 -2.47 -1.83
N LEU A 35 -10.89 -2.93 -3.07
CA LEU A 35 -11.67 -2.25 -4.09
C LEU A 35 -13.17 -2.48 -3.84
N PRO A 36 -14.02 -1.44 -3.94
CA PRO A 36 -15.47 -1.62 -3.87
C PRO A 36 -16.01 -2.38 -5.09
N SER A 37 -15.34 -2.26 -6.25
CA SER A 37 -15.58 -3.06 -7.46
C SER A 37 -14.39 -2.93 -8.43
N LEU A 38 -14.30 -3.82 -9.42
CA LEU A 38 -13.27 -3.73 -10.47
C LEU A 38 -13.37 -2.43 -11.30
N LYS A 39 -14.57 -1.85 -11.44
CA LYS A 39 -14.77 -0.57 -12.15
C LYS A 39 -13.89 0.54 -11.57
N ARG A 40 -13.61 0.50 -10.26
CA ARG A 40 -12.77 1.51 -9.60
C ARG A 40 -11.38 1.63 -10.23
N LEU A 41 -10.80 0.55 -10.75
CA LEU A 41 -9.51 0.59 -11.43
C LEU A 41 -9.59 1.28 -12.80
N PHE A 42 -10.72 1.17 -13.50
CA PHE A 42 -10.95 1.89 -14.76
C PHE A 42 -11.14 3.38 -14.51
N ASP A 43 -11.89 3.73 -13.47
CA ASP A 43 -12.09 5.11 -13.05
C ASP A 43 -10.74 5.75 -12.65
N LEU A 44 -9.90 5.02 -11.92
CA LEU A 44 -8.54 5.44 -11.57
C LEU A 44 -7.68 5.69 -12.82
N ALA A 45 -7.81 4.85 -13.85
CA ALA A 45 -7.07 5.04 -15.09
C ALA A 45 -7.48 6.31 -15.89
N GLN A 46 -8.60 6.96 -15.52
CA GLN A 46 -9.03 8.25 -16.07
C GLN A 46 -8.63 9.45 -15.17
N GLU A 47 -8.08 9.20 -13.99
CA GLU A 47 -7.60 10.24 -13.08
C GLU A 47 -6.16 10.65 -13.43
N ASP A 48 -5.76 11.85 -12.98
CA ASP A 48 -4.38 12.31 -13.12
C ASP A 48 -3.47 11.64 -12.06
N ILE A 49 -2.97 10.45 -12.41
CA ILE A 49 -2.08 9.67 -11.56
C ILE A 49 -0.79 10.43 -11.24
N MET A 50 -0.28 11.23 -12.18
CA MET A 50 0.97 11.95 -11.95
C MET A 50 0.78 13.10 -10.95
N ALA A 51 -0.35 13.81 -11.02
CA ALA A 51 -0.71 14.79 -9.98
C ALA A 51 -0.85 14.13 -8.60
N LEU A 52 -1.43 12.93 -8.51
CA LEU A 52 -1.52 12.17 -7.25
C LEU A 52 -0.16 11.73 -6.72
N VAL A 53 0.77 11.33 -7.60
CA VAL A 53 2.15 11.02 -7.23
C VAL A 53 2.85 12.25 -6.66
N GLU A 54 2.76 13.40 -7.33
CA GLU A 54 3.35 14.66 -6.86
C GLU A 54 2.79 15.05 -5.48
N GLN A 55 1.47 14.95 -5.31
CA GLN A 55 0.82 15.17 -4.03
C GLN A 55 1.32 14.20 -2.95
N GLY A 56 1.45 12.91 -3.28
CA GLY A 56 1.98 11.89 -2.37
C GLY A 56 3.42 12.17 -1.93
N MET A 57 4.26 12.63 -2.86
CA MET A 57 5.64 13.03 -2.58
C MET A 57 5.71 14.23 -1.63
N GLN A 58 4.87 15.25 -1.84
CA GLN A 58 4.82 16.45 -0.98
C GLN A 58 4.39 16.11 0.45
N LEU A 59 3.44 15.18 0.60
CA LEU A 59 2.94 14.78 1.90
C LEU A 59 3.85 13.74 2.60
N GLY A 60 4.74 13.09 1.85
CA GLY A 60 5.67 12.06 2.34
C GLY A 60 5.01 10.71 2.64
N LEU A 61 5.83 9.68 2.86
CA LEU A 61 5.35 8.32 3.13
C LEU A 61 4.77 8.17 4.54
N HIS A 62 3.79 7.29 4.70
CA HIS A 62 3.33 6.87 6.02
C HIS A 62 4.40 6.07 6.77
N ALA A 63 4.22 5.92 8.09
CA ALA A 63 5.04 5.01 8.88
C ALA A 63 4.88 3.56 8.37
N PRO A 64 5.98 2.81 8.16
CA PRO A 64 5.89 1.41 7.77
C PRO A 64 5.13 0.57 8.80
N LYS A 65 4.19 -0.27 8.34
CA LYS A 65 3.48 -1.26 9.18
C LYS A 65 4.25 -2.58 9.32
N PHE A 66 5.55 -2.59 9.00
CA PHE A 66 6.42 -3.75 9.07
C PHE A 66 7.72 -3.41 9.81
N PRO A 67 8.34 -4.40 10.48
CA PRO A 67 9.61 -4.19 11.14
C PRO A 67 10.72 -3.87 10.12
N PRO A 68 11.75 -3.09 10.51
CA PRO A 68 12.93 -2.84 9.68
C PRO A 68 13.53 -4.15 9.19
N LYS A 69 14.19 -4.13 8.01
CA LYS A 69 14.97 -5.28 7.56
C LYS A 69 16.02 -5.61 8.62
N THR A 70 15.93 -6.80 9.20
CA THR A 70 17.01 -7.35 10.03
C THR A 70 18.26 -7.42 9.16
N LYS A 71 19.30 -6.66 9.50
CA LYS A 71 20.61 -6.82 8.88
C LYS A 71 21.15 -8.18 9.32
N SER A 72 21.12 -9.16 8.41
CA SER A 72 21.87 -10.40 8.60
C SER A 72 23.33 -10.03 8.80
N HIS A 73 23.85 -10.15 10.03
CA HIS A 73 25.30 -10.23 10.25
C HIS A 73 25.69 -11.63 9.79
N ALA A 74 26.26 -11.72 8.59
CA ALA A 74 27.01 -12.90 8.19
C ALA A 74 28.23 -12.98 9.13
N ALA A 75 28.28 -14.03 9.94
CA ALA A 75 29.49 -14.48 10.62
C ALA A 75 30.32 -15.33 9.65
#